data_AF-A0A1G1LUF4-F1
#
_entry.id   AF-A0A1G1LUF4-F1
#
_cell.length_a   1.000
_cell.length_b   1.000
_cell.length_c   1.000
_cell.angle_alpha   90.00
_cell.angle_beta   90.00
_cell.angle_gamma   90.00
#
_symmetry.space_group_name_H-M   'P 1'
#
loop_
_entity.id
_entity.type
_entity.pdbx_description
1 polymer ?
#
loop_
_entity_poly.entity_id
_entity_poly.type
_entity_poly.pdbx_seq_one_letter_code
_entity_poly.pdbx_strand_id
1 'polypeptide(L)'
;MTLSQRKKYWLGAFVWLGLVYGSIPLVRPVCSFLRDVTPFNVLVNSLVIILLALYLWQLLSKRKNDAWTIILIVLALGVYAFGLWKIRIPEERIHFVQYGILAYLLHRAVRLDIKGGRAYVISLVIVSILGWIDEIIQSYTPGRFYDNRDVVINVLSAFMGLWLDFIDRRRLDSSFQKN
;
A
#
# COMPACT_ATOMS: atom_id res chain seq x y z
N MET A 1 22.73 5.32 13.64
CA MET A 1 21.31 4.89 13.67
C MET A 1 21.12 3.91 14.81
N THR A 2 20.05 4.00 15.62
CA THR A 2 19.92 3.12 16.80
C THR A 2 19.28 1.78 16.43
N LEU A 3 19.73 0.69 17.05
CA LEU A 3 19.16 -0.66 16.88
C LEU A 3 17.63 -0.67 17.10
N SER A 4 17.13 0.23 17.95
CA SER A 4 15.70 0.44 18.22
C SER A 4 14.89 0.86 16.99
N GLN A 5 15.39 1.80 16.17
CA GLN A 5 14.70 2.25 14.96
C GLN A 5 14.61 1.15 13.90
N ARG A 6 15.69 0.37 13.75
CA ARG A 6 15.72 -0.78 12.83
C ARG A 6 14.67 -1.82 13.20
N LYS A 7 14.62 -2.20 14.49
CA LYS A 7 13.60 -3.11 15.02
C LYS A 7 12.19 -2.60 14.75
N LYS A 8 11.93 -1.30 14.99
CA LYS A 8 10.61 -0.69 14.79
C LYS A 8 10.11 -0.80 13.34
N TYR A 9 10.93 -0.48 12.34
CA TYR A 9 10.47 -0.50 10.95
C TYR A 9 10.29 -1.92 10.41
N TRP A 10 11.22 -2.83 10.72
CA TRP A 10 11.07 -4.24 10.36
C TRP A 10 9.85 -4.87 11.05
N LEU A 11 9.66 -4.60 12.35
CA LEU A 11 8.48 -5.08 13.07
C LEU A 11 7.18 -4.57 12.42
N GLY A 12 7.12 -3.29 12.05
CA GLY A 12 5.94 -2.74 11.38
C GLY A 12 5.63 -3.45 10.05
N ALA A 13 6.64 -3.70 9.22
CA ALA A 13 6.47 -4.42 7.96
C ALA A 13 6.05 -5.88 8.18
N PHE A 14 6.65 -6.59 9.14
CA PHE A 14 6.30 -7.98 9.45
C PHE A 14 4.92 -8.13 10.09
N VAL A 15 4.56 -7.23 11.01
CA VAL A 15 3.21 -7.21 11.59
C VAL A 15 2.18 -6.98 10.50
N TRP A 16 2.41 -6.02 9.60
CA TRP A 16 1.49 -5.76 8.49
C TRP A 16 1.39 -6.97 7.55
N LEU A 17 2.51 -7.57 7.17
CA LEU A 17 2.51 -8.80 6.35
C LEU A 17 1.76 -9.94 7.04
N GLY A 18 1.98 -10.13 8.34
CA GLY A 18 1.28 -11.12 9.15
C GLY A 18 -0.22 -10.86 9.20
N LEU A 19 -0.67 -9.61 9.23
CA LEU A 19 -2.09 -9.25 9.13
C LEU A 19 -2.66 -9.58 7.75
N VAL A 20 -1.93 -9.28 6.68
CA VAL A 20 -2.38 -9.62 5.31
C VAL A 20 -2.54 -11.14 5.16
N TYR A 21 -1.49 -11.91 5.47
CA TYR A 21 -1.55 -13.38 5.32
C TYR A 21 -2.49 -14.04 6.33
N GLY A 22 -2.51 -13.56 7.57
CA GLY A 22 -3.42 -14.04 8.60
C GLY A 22 -4.89 -13.75 8.28
N SER A 23 -5.17 -12.77 7.42
CA SER A 23 -6.54 -12.47 6.98
C SER A 23 -7.07 -13.43 5.91
N ILE A 24 -6.22 -14.12 5.14
CA ILE A 24 -6.62 -15.01 4.04
C ILE A 24 -7.78 -15.96 4.39
N PRO A 25 -7.74 -16.74 5.49
CA PRO A 25 -8.84 -17.65 5.83
C PRO A 25 -10.15 -16.93 6.22
N LEU A 26 -10.05 -15.67 6.68
CA LEU A 26 -11.18 -14.88 7.17
C LEU A 26 -11.80 -14.00 6.08
N VAL A 27 -11.02 -13.57 5.09
CA VAL A 27 -11.43 -12.59 4.07
C VAL A 27 -12.68 -13.06 3.34
N ARG A 28 -12.75 -14.31 2.90
CA ARG A 28 -13.91 -14.82 2.14
C ARG A 28 -15.21 -14.84 2.96
N PRO A 29 -15.29 -15.49 4.13
CA PRO A 29 -16.49 -15.47 4.95
C PRO A 29 -16.92 -14.05 5.34
N VAL A 30 -15.97 -13.18 5.67
CA VAL A 30 -16.27 -11.79 6.06
C VAL A 30 -16.77 -11.00 4.85
N CYS A 31 -16.15 -11.12 3.68
CA CYS A 31 -16.58 -10.41 2.48
C CYS A 31 -17.94 -10.93 1.98
N SER A 32 -18.23 -12.23 2.06
CA SER A 32 -19.55 -12.76 1.69
C SER A 32 -20.62 -12.23 2.64
N PHE A 33 -20.38 -12.32 3.96
CA PHE A 33 -21.30 -11.78 4.96
C PHE A 33 -21.56 -10.28 4.78
N LEU A 34 -20.50 -9.48 4.58
CA LEU A 34 -20.64 -8.05 4.35
C LEU A 34 -21.38 -7.72 3.05
N ARG A 35 -21.23 -8.55 2.02
CA ARG A 35 -21.97 -8.42 0.75
C ARG A 35 -23.46 -8.70 0.91
N ASP A 36 -23.83 -9.59 1.83
CA ASP A 36 -25.22 -9.93 2.10
C ASP A 36 -25.94 -8.87 2.93
N VAL A 37 -25.22 -8.20 3.84
CA VAL A 37 -25.81 -7.26 4.82
C VAL A 37 -25.58 -5.78 4.48
N THR A 38 -24.69 -5.45 3.54
CA THR A 38 -24.34 -4.06 3.21
C THR A 38 -24.12 -3.87 1.70
N PRO A 39 -24.21 -2.63 1.18
CA PRO A 39 -23.70 -2.30 -0.14
C PRO A 39 -22.16 -2.35 -0.14
N PHE A 40 -21.59 -3.56 -0.19
CA PHE A 40 -20.16 -3.82 0.04
C PHE A 40 -19.22 -3.00 -0.86
N ASN A 41 -19.61 -2.79 -2.12
CA ASN A 41 -18.89 -1.89 -3.04
C ASN A 41 -18.78 -0.46 -2.49
N VAL A 42 -19.88 0.09 -1.99
CA VAL A 42 -19.95 1.45 -1.43
C VAL A 42 -19.13 1.52 -0.15
N LEU A 43 -19.20 0.48 0.70
CA LEU A 43 -18.41 0.40 1.92
C LEU A 43 -16.91 0.46 1.62
N VAL A 44 -16.41 -0.43 0.74
CA VAL A 44 -14.99 -0.47 0.38
C VAL A 44 -14.55 0.84 -0.25
N ASN A 45 -15.32 1.38 -1.20
CA ASN A 45 -14.97 2.66 -1.84
C ASN A 45 -14.93 3.81 -0.84
N SER A 46 -15.89 3.87 0.08
CA SER A 46 -15.93 4.89 1.14
C SER A 46 -14.71 4.80 2.04
N LEU A 47 -14.34 3.60 2.47
CA LEU A 47 -13.15 3.39 3.30
C LEU A 47 -11.87 3.85 2.60
N VAL A 48 -11.70 3.50 1.32
CA VAL A 48 -10.52 3.93 0.57
C VAL A 48 -10.50 5.44 0.35
N ILE A 49 -11.64 6.05 0.00
CA ILE A 49 -11.74 7.51 -0.14
C ILE A 49 -11.40 8.21 1.18
N ILE A 50 -11.89 7.70 2.31
CA ILE A 50 -11.55 8.22 3.64
C ILE A 50 -10.04 8.13 3.88
N LEU A 51 -9.40 7.00 3.58
CA LEU A 51 -7.95 6.85 3.74
C LEU A 51 -7.16 7.84 2.86
N LEU A 52 -7.56 8.01 1.60
CA LEU A 52 -6.94 8.99 0.70
C LEU A 52 -7.18 10.43 1.15
N ALA A 53 -8.38 10.74 1.65
CA ALA A 53 -8.73 12.05 2.17
C ALA A 53 -7.95 12.37 3.45
N LEU A 54 -7.80 11.41 4.36
CA LEU A 54 -6.99 11.54 5.57
C LEU A 54 -5.51 11.74 5.22
N TYR A 55 -5.00 10.97 4.25
CA TYR A 55 -3.65 11.15 3.74
C TYR A 55 -3.48 12.55 3.13
N LEU A 56 -4.37 12.98 2.25
CA LEU A 56 -4.35 14.32 1.66
C LEU A 56 -4.45 15.42 2.71
N TRP A 57 -5.33 15.27 3.70
CA TRP A 57 -5.45 16.21 4.81
C TRP A 57 -4.16 16.30 5.62
N GLN A 58 -3.51 15.17 5.92
CA GLN A 58 -2.19 15.15 6.56
C GLN A 58 -1.13 15.85 5.70
N LEU A 59 -1.19 15.67 4.37
CA LEU A 59 -0.27 16.32 3.42
C LEU A 59 -0.48 17.85 3.41
N LEU A 60 -1.71 18.32 3.29
CA LEU A 60 -2.06 19.74 3.19
C LEU A 60 -1.95 20.50 4.52
N SER A 61 -2.17 19.82 5.65
CA SER A 61 -2.05 20.41 6.99
C SER A 61 -0.62 20.83 7.34
N LYS A 62 0.38 20.46 6.53
CA LYS A 62 1.76 20.90 6.67
C LYS A 62 2.01 22.10 5.76
N ARG A 63 2.29 23.28 6.34
CA ARG A 63 2.41 24.58 5.65
C ARG A 63 3.53 24.74 4.60
N LYS A 64 4.31 23.71 4.26
CA LYS A 64 5.55 23.84 3.46
C LYS A 64 5.65 22.89 2.26
N ASN A 65 4.56 22.65 1.51
CA ASN A 65 4.65 21.89 0.26
C ASN A 65 5.02 22.81 -0.92
N ASP A 66 6.05 22.46 -1.68
CA ASP A 66 6.38 23.13 -2.95
C ASP A 66 5.46 22.66 -4.10
N ALA A 67 5.43 23.43 -5.19
CA ALA A 67 4.55 23.15 -6.34
C ALA A 67 4.76 21.76 -6.94
N TRP A 68 6.00 21.28 -7.04
CA TRP A 68 6.28 19.94 -7.56
C TRP A 68 5.74 18.84 -6.66
N THR A 69 5.88 19.00 -5.34
CA THR A 69 5.27 18.09 -4.37
C THR A 69 3.75 18.02 -4.56
N ILE A 70 3.08 19.16 -4.76
CA ILE A 70 1.63 19.18 -5.00
C ILE A 70 1.26 18.44 -6.30
N ILE A 71 2.01 18.66 -7.39
CA ILE A 71 1.81 17.96 -8.67
C ILE A 71 1.94 16.45 -8.47
N LEU A 72 2.97 15.98 -7.77
CA LEU A 72 3.16 14.55 -7.51
C LEU A 72 2.02 13.96 -6.67
N ILE A 73 1.51 14.70 -5.68
CA ILE A 73 0.36 14.28 -4.87
C ILE A 73 -0.89 14.14 -5.75
N VAL A 74 -1.19 15.15 -6.57
CA VAL A 74 -2.36 15.13 -7.46
C VAL A 74 -2.27 13.96 -8.45
N LEU A 75 -1.09 13.73 -9.03
CA LEU A 75 -0.86 12.59 -9.92
C LEU A 75 -1.04 11.25 -9.20
N ALA A 76 -0.45 11.10 -8.01
CA ALA A 76 -0.61 9.88 -7.22
C ALA A 76 -2.07 9.61 -6.85
N LEU A 77 -2.82 10.64 -6.43
CA LEU A 77 -4.25 10.53 -6.15
C LEU A 77 -5.06 10.18 -7.41
N GLY A 78 -4.74 10.79 -8.55
CA GLY A 78 -5.38 10.51 -9.82
C GLY A 78 -5.18 9.05 -10.28
N VAL A 79 -3.95 8.54 -10.17
CA VAL A 79 -3.65 7.13 -10.48
C VAL A 79 -4.36 6.19 -9.50
N TYR A 80 -4.41 6.55 -8.21
CA TYR A 80 -5.13 5.76 -7.22
C TYR A 80 -6.63 5.71 -7.50
N ALA A 81 -7.25 6.86 -7.80
CA ALA A 81 -8.66 6.96 -8.16
C ALA A 81 -8.96 6.17 -9.44
N PHE A 82 -8.09 6.26 -10.45
CA PHE A 82 -8.22 5.48 -11.68
C PHE A 82 -8.13 3.97 -11.41
N GLY A 83 -7.19 3.53 -10.56
CA GLY A 83 -7.07 2.13 -10.13
C GLY A 83 -8.34 1.63 -9.46
N LEU A 84 -8.91 2.39 -8.52
CA LEU A 84 -10.16 2.04 -7.85
C LEU A 84 -11.36 1.98 -8.79
N TRP A 85 -11.42 2.87 -9.77
CA TRP A 85 -12.45 2.86 -10.79
C TRP A 85 -12.34 1.65 -11.73
N LYS A 86 -11.11 1.26 -12.09
CA LYS A 86 -10.86 0.15 -13.01
C LYS A 86 -11.05 -1.22 -12.35
N ILE A 87 -10.62 -1.37 -11.09
CA ILE A 87 -10.78 -2.60 -10.31
C ILE A 87 -12.25 -2.75 -9.93
N ARG A 88 -12.92 -3.77 -10.50
CA ARG A 88 -14.36 -3.99 -10.27
C ARG A 88 -14.67 -4.82 -9.04
N ILE A 89 -13.74 -5.67 -8.63
CA ILE A 89 -13.91 -6.61 -7.52
C ILE A 89 -13.47 -5.90 -6.24
N PRO A 90 -14.35 -5.70 -5.24
CA PRO A 90 -14.01 -4.99 -4.00
C PRO A 90 -12.82 -5.60 -3.25
N GLU A 91 -12.71 -6.92 -3.24
CA GLU A 91 -11.62 -7.65 -2.60
C GLU A 91 -10.27 -7.24 -3.21
N GLU A 92 -10.18 -7.15 -4.53
CA GLU A 92 -8.97 -6.69 -5.21
C GLU A 92 -8.63 -5.23 -4.88
N ARG A 93 -9.63 -4.37 -4.61
CA ARG A 93 -9.38 -2.99 -4.13
C ARG A 93 -8.76 -3.01 -2.74
N ILE A 94 -9.15 -3.95 -1.88
CA ILE A 94 -8.54 -4.15 -0.56
C ILE A 94 -7.07 -4.56 -0.73
N HIS A 95 -6.78 -5.54 -1.59
CA HIS A 95 -5.40 -5.93 -1.92
C HIS A 95 -4.58 -4.75 -2.45
N PHE A 96 -5.17 -3.93 -3.33
CA PHE A 96 -4.55 -2.74 -3.87
C PHE A 96 -4.16 -1.69 -2.81
N VAL A 97 -4.86 -1.66 -1.67
CA VAL A 97 -4.46 -0.82 -0.52
C VAL A 97 -3.42 -1.53 0.34
N GLN A 98 -3.63 -2.82 0.63
CA GLN A 98 -2.80 -3.61 1.53
C GLN A 98 -1.35 -3.71 1.07
N TYR A 99 -1.12 -4.01 -0.21
CA TYR A 99 0.23 -4.16 -0.76
C TYR A 99 0.96 -2.82 -0.91
N GLY A 100 0.23 -1.72 -1.08
CA GLY A 100 0.77 -0.37 -1.12
C GLY A 100 1.26 0.05 0.26
N ILE A 101 0.46 -0.22 1.30
CA ILE A 101 0.89 -0.01 2.69
C ILE A 101 2.10 -0.90 3.02
N LEU A 102 2.10 -2.17 2.58
CA LEU A 102 3.22 -3.07 2.78
C LEU A 102 4.50 -2.52 2.15
N ALA A 103 4.44 -2.06 0.90
CA ALA A 103 5.60 -1.50 0.21
C ALA A 103 6.11 -0.21 0.86
N TYR A 104 5.20 0.66 1.30
CA TYR A 104 5.53 1.89 2.04
C TYR A 104 6.27 1.57 3.35
N LEU A 105 5.79 0.60 4.12
CA LEU A 105 6.41 0.18 5.39
C LEU A 105 7.74 -0.56 5.16
N LEU A 106 7.76 -1.49 4.20
CA LEU A 106 8.94 -2.30 3.91
C LEU A 106 10.11 -1.43 3.42
N HIS A 107 9.83 -0.43 2.57
CA HIS A 107 10.89 0.46 2.08
C HIS A 107 11.57 1.25 3.21
N ARG A 108 10.83 1.63 4.26
CA ARG A 108 11.41 2.26 5.46
C ARG A 108 12.38 1.36 6.19
N ALA A 109 12.17 0.05 6.14
CA ALA A 109 13.05 -0.94 6.75
C ALA A 109 14.25 -1.25 5.84
N VAL A 110 14.02 -1.48 4.54
CA VAL A 110 15.08 -1.78 3.56
C VAL A 110 16.07 -0.63 3.43
N ARG A 111 15.59 0.61 3.40
CA ARG A 111 16.47 1.78 3.19
C ARG A 111 17.47 2.05 4.31
N LEU A 112 17.32 1.36 5.44
CA LEU A 112 18.25 1.47 6.55
C LEU A 112 19.60 0.86 6.20
N ASP A 113 19.55 -0.22 5.42
CA ASP A 113 20.70 -1.00 5.01
C ASP A 113 21.08 -0.70 3.53
N ILE A 114 20.11 -0.29 2.71
CA ILE A 114 20.29 -0.03 1.27
C ILE A 114 20.01 1.44 0.95
N LYS A 115 20.90 2.10 0.20
CA LYS A 115 20.79 3.55 -0.07
C LYS A 115 20.17 3.87 -1.43
N GLY A 116 19.52 5.04 -1.49
CA GLY A 116 19.05 5.67 -2.74
C GLY A 116 18.01 4.85 -3.50
N GLY A 117 18.02 4.98 -4.84
CA GLY A 117 17.07 4.30 -5.72
C GLY A 117 17.05 2.78 -5.60
N ARG A 118 18.17 2.15 -5.21
CA ARG A 118 18.26 0.69 -5.03
C ARG A 118 17.30 0.17 -3.96
N ALA A 119 17.05 0.95 -2.90
CA ALA A 119 16.12 0.55 -1.86
C ALA A 119 14.68 0.43 -2.39
N TYR A 120 14.26 1.33 -3.29
CA TYR A 120 12.95 1.27 -3.93
C TYR A 120 12.81 0.05 -4.82
N VAL A 121 13.81 -0.23 -5.67
CA VAL A 121 13.81 -1.41 -6.56
C VAL A 121 13.73 -2.70 -5.74
N ILE A 122 14.54 -2.83 -4.69
CA ILE A 122 14.55 -4.02 -3.85
C ILE A 122 13.23 -4.17 -3.10
N SER A 123 12.67 -3.06 -2.59
CA SER A 123 11.37 -3.09 -1.91
C SER A 123 10.26 -3.51 -2.86
N LEU A 124 10.26 -3.00 -4.10
CA LEU A 124 9.32 -3.40 -5.13
C LEU A 124 9.41 -4.89 -5.43
N VAL A 125 10.63 -5.41 -5.64
CA VAL A 125 10.86 -6.83 -5.92
C VAL A 125 10.39 -7.70 -4.75
N ILE A 126 10.73 -7.35 -3.52
CA ILE A 126 10.31 -8.13 -2.34
C ILE A 126 8.79 -8.13 -2.22
N VAL A 127 8.12 -6.98 -2.30
CA VAL A 127 6.65 -6.94 -2.20
C VAL A 127 5.98 -7.66 -3.36
N SER A 128 6.54 -7.60 -4.57
CA SER A 128 6.04 -8.35 -5.73
C SER A 128 6.12 -9.86 -5.50
N ILE A 129 7.23 -10.34 -4.93
CA ILE A 129 7.40 -11.76 -4.56
C ILE A 129 6.40 -12.13 -3.46
N LEU A 130 6.22 -11.29 -2.43
CA LEU A 130 5.25 -11.55 -1.37
C LEU A 130 3.80 -11.56 -1.88
N GLY A 131 3.45 -10.69 -2.83
CA GLY A 131 2.13 -10.68 -3.47
C GLY A 131 1.92 -11.88 -4.39
N TRP A 132 2.98 -12.41 -5.00
CA TRP A 132 2.92 -13.65 -5.76
C TRP A 132 2.75 -14.87 -4.84
N ILE A 133 3.46 -14.90 -3.71
CA ILE A 133 3.31 -15.95 -2.67
C ILE A 133 1.89 -15.93 -2.09
N ASP A 134 1.31 -14.76 -1.84
CA ASP A 134 -0.08 -14.64 -1.41
C ASP A 134 -1.06 -15.27 -2.39
N GLU A 135 -0.89 -15.01 -3.68
CA GLU A 135 -1.74 -15.63 -4.72
C GLU A 135 -1.61 -17.15 -4.73
N ILE A 136 -0.39 -17.67 -4.53
CA ILE A 136 -0.18 -19.12 -4.34
C ILE A 136 -0.92 -19.62 -3.10
N ILE A 137 -0.81 -18.94 -1.95
CA ILE A 137 -1.50 -19.34 -0.71
C ILE A 137 -3.02 -19.30 -0.91
N GLN A 138 -3.54 -18.24 -1.52
CA GLN A 138 -4.96 -18.06 -1.80
C GLN A 138 -5.49 -19.14 -2.73
N SER A 139 -4.70 -19.64 -3.69
CA SER A 139 -5.11 -20.74 -4.58
C SER A 139 -5.41 -22.06 -3.85
N TYR A 140 -4.91 -22.25 -2.63
CA TYR A 140 -5.27 -23.39 -1.78
C TYR A 140 -6.60 -23.19 -1.02
N THR A 141 -7.20 -21.99 -1.09
CA THR A 141 -8.49 -21.71 -0.47
C THR A 141 -9.62 -22.28 -1.33
N PRO A 142 -10.56 -23.06 -0.77
CA PRO A 142 -11.64 -23.67 -1.54
C PRO A 142 -12.40 -22.67 -2.42
N GLY A 143 -12.47 -22.94 -3.72
CA GLY A 143 -13.15 -22.10 -4.71
C GLY A 143 -12.42 -20.80 -5.08
N ARG A 144 -11.12 -20.66 -4.77
CA ARG A 144 -10.23 -19.63 -5.32
C ARG A 144 -9.27 -20.33 -6.28
N PHE A 145 -9.06 -19.74 -7.45
CA PHE A 145 -8.06 -20.19 -8.40
C PHE A 145 -7.00 -19.11 -8.54
N TYR A 146 -5.79 -19.56 -8.86
CA TYR A 146 -4.68 -18.67 -9.17
C TYR A 146 -5.02 -17.76 -10.36
N ASP A 147 -4.91 -16.44 -10.18
CA ASP A 147 -5.11 -15.43 -11.22
C ASP A 147 -3.89 -14.50 -11.36
N ASN A 148 -3.29 -14.49 -12.55
CA ASN A 148 -2.18 -13.58 -12.88
C ASN A 148 -2.55 -12.10 -12.69
N ARG A 149 -3.83 -11.75 -12.82
CA ARG A 149 -4.32 -10.39 -12.62
C ARG A 149 -4.08 -9.93 -11.18
N ASP A 150 -4.26 -10.80 -10.19
CA ASP A 150 -4.07 -10.47 -8.78
C ASP A 150 -2.59 -10.16 -8.49
N VAL A 151 -1.67 -10.91 -9.11
CA VAL A 151 -0.23 -10.63 -9.06
C VAL A 151 0.07 -9.24 -9.62
N VAL A 152 -0.49 -8.90 -10.79
CA VAL A 152 -0.30 -7.57 -11.40
C VAL A 152 -0.85 -6.46 -10.51
N ILE A 153 -2.02 -6.65 -9.89
CA ILE A 153 -2.60 -5.68 -8.96
C ILE A 153 -1.68 -5.49 -7.74
N ASN A 154 -1.11 -6.55 -7.18
CA ASN A 154 -0.18 -6.47 -6.06
C ASN A 154 1.11 -5.71 -6.43
N VAL A 155 1.64 -5.92 -7.65
CA VAL A 155 2.79 -5.17 -8.16
C VAL A 155 2.46 -3.68 -8.31
N LEU A 156 1.34 -3.35 -8.96
CA LEU A 156 0.89 -1.96 -9.14
C LEU A 156 0.63 -1.28 -7.79
N SER A 157 0.07 -2.01 -6.85
CA SER A 157 -0.14 -1.57 -5.47
C SER A 157 1.18 -1.23 -4.79
N ALA A 158 2.20 -2.09 -4.92
CA ALA A 158 3.53 -1.84 -4.39
C ALA A 158 4.16 -0.57 -4.99
N PHE A 159 4.05 -0.38 -6.32
CA PHE A 159 4.49 0.85 -6.98
C PHE A 159 3.83 2.10 -6.38
N MET A 160 2.51 2.07 -6.18
CA MET A 160 1.78 3.19 -5.58
C MET A 160 2.26 3.49 -4.16
N GLY A 161 2.45 2.46 -3.33
CA GLY A 161 2.99 2.61 -1.98
C GLY A 161 4.37 3.25 -1.95
N LEU A 162 5.26 2.83 -2.85
CA LEU A 162 6.60 3.38 -2.99
C LEU A 162 6.59 4.83 -3.50
N TRP A 163 5.66 5.18 -4.38
CA TRP A 163 5.50 6.55 -4.84
C TRP A 163 5.06 7.48 -3.72
N LEU A 164 4.13 7.05 -2.86
CA LEU A 164 3.73 7.81 -1.68
C LEU A 164 4.90 7.99 -0.69
N ASP A 165 5.71 6.93 -0.46
CA ASP A 165 6.89 7.05 0.39
C ASP A 165 7.93 8.02 -0.21
N PHE A 166 8.10 8.02 -1.53
CA PHE A 166 8.98 8.97 -2.23
C PHE A 166 8.55 10.43 -2.02
N ILE A 167 7.24 10.70 -2.16
CA ILE A 167 6.66 12.04 -1.91
C ILE A 167 6.94 12.45 -0.46
N ASP A 168 6.67 11.58 0.51
CA ASP A 168 6.87 11.89 1.93
C ASP A 168 8.34 12.17 2.26
N ARG A 169 9.27 11.42 1.68
CA ARG A 169 10.72 11.66 1.89
C ARG A 169 11.20 12.96 1.31
N ARG A 170 10.82 13.26 0.06
CA ARG A 170 11.16 14.53 -0.58
C ARG A 170 10.72 15.72 0.28
N ARG A 171 9.54 15.62 0.90
CA ARG A 171 9.03 16.66 1.80
C ARG A 171 9.84 16.79 3.09
N LEU A 172 10.20 15.67 3.71
CA LEU A 172 11.05 15.68 4.90
C LEU A 172 12.40 16.36 4.57
N ASP A 173 13.05 15.96 3.49
CA ASP A 173 14.34 16.50 3.08
C ASP A 173 14.25 18.02 2.75
N SER A 174 13.23 18.45 2.02
CA SER A 174 12.96 19.88 1.74
C SER A 174 12.67 20.71 2.99
N SER A 175 12.11 20.10 4.04
CA SER A 175 11.83 20.79 5.30
C SER A 175 13.09 21.01 6.15
N PHE A 176 14.08 20.11 6.06
CA PHE A 176 15.38 20.25 6.74
C PHE A 176 16.28 21.28 6.06
N GLN A 177 16.21 21.47 4.75
CA GLN A 177 17.05 22.45 4.03
C GLN A 177 16.60 23.91 4.19
N LYS A 178 15.39 24.17 4.73
CA LYS A 178 14.81 25.51 4.88
C LYS A 178 14.79 26.02 6.33
N ASN A 179 15.46 25.32 7.25
CA ASN A 179 15.66 25.71 8.65
C ASN A 179 17.17 25.80 8.92
#